data_AF-A0A818CB37-F1
#
_entry.id   AF-A0A818CB37-F1
#
_cell.length_a   1.000
_cell.length_b   1.000
_cell.length_c   1.000
_cell.angle_alpha   90.00
_cell.angle_beta   90.00
_cell.angle_gamma   90.00
#
_symmetry.space_group_name_H-M   'P 1'
#
loop_
_entity.id
_entity.type
_entity.pdbx_description
1 polymer ?
#
loop_
_entity_poly.entity_id
_entity_poly.type
_entity_poly.pdbx_seq_one_letter_code
_entity_poly.pdbx_strand_id
1 'polypeptide(L)'
;MGFIKKLYEKFVGRENLSAPCILVSHVFDEDDEAELFFDLVLARFENFDQQNNAVRNKSFSSDVDFIIQCTMASLSSTELCKKFLNRIDSYLYIYRRIEEYIGIVKQSAYWIRGWENDVKQLKEKLLQSLSRVFIESKGLQPNLCLKDEQQLRKINIVQYLMAMTEIGAKTIDTFFVLIKLSFQSSIVIDKHDRLQWKIIISNIKYFKISIQEFISNYITYELAFREFSLDLPGFIELIRKNHPSKHSEESPFLIFLRLSKDLNIKTEEFFDQYRTLFERGIKEKFYCFSHIGDLFTIIGRHDRVFDVYFTIYANSVDLDDLWTMFMYLSTKSELNDIIQKHLISKLSIRTAGAPIDSFLRYTKFATECMTKIKHEYHPRFLRIFENIFEGFIGHQLTDERYSYRFSQSNLKEFLKISLEMSTSHDLQQPSCLLIVRCLIFQNSTRQLNTADKTKGLFEKLNDFDQSLCEKNNPAAIIQDEWLQDYLLLIPEDFLRYFNENVYNYLCNNHLNNRWTLYIWRRLIYLSILKSKAENTNEILLKMNEWMHIVKHDNYNINDTLTIILIINLFELVIVKYIKSVLSLPKIDIIMNFIVNARQEQLHQMDTKQVDEFIQCAEKSIQQILLLQGKFYLNL
;
A
#
# COMPACT_ATOMS: atom_id res chain seq x y z
N MET A 1 -47.08 43.05 -32.17
CA MET A 1 -47.24 43.36 -33.63
C MET A 1 -46.43 44.56 -34.20
N GLY A 2 -45.68 45.36 -33.43
CA GLY A 2 -45.17 46.67 -33.93
C GLY A 2 -43.69 46.79 -34.36
N PHE A 3 -42.81 45.80 -34.12
CA PHE A 3 -41.35 45.99 -34.25
C PHE A 3 -40.73 45.34 -35.49
N ILE A 4 -41.16 44.12 -35.88
CA ILE A 4 -40.71 43.47 -37.13
C ILE A 4 -41.18 44.28 -38.35
N LYS A 5 -42.40 44.83 -38.31
CA LYS A 5 -42.91 45.77 -39.30
C LYS A 5 -42.09 47.07 -39.40
N LYS A 6 -41.55 47.59 -38.29
CA LYS A 6 -40.64 48.75 -38.29
C LYS A 6 -39.24 48.42 -38.82
N LEU A 7 -38.75 47.20 -38.61
CA LEU A 7 -37.51 46.70 -39.25
C LEU A 7 -37.69 46.56 -40.76
N TYR A 8 -38.83 46.03 -41.18
CA TYR A 8 -39.24 45.98 -42.59
C TYR A 8 -39.23 47.39 -43.21
N GLU A 9 -39.88 48.38 -42.58
CA GLU A 9 -39.87 49.78 -43.04
C GLU A 9 -38.46 50.41 -43.11
N LYS A 10 -37.52 49.97 -42.25
CA LYS A 10 -36.12 50.43 -42.25
C LYS A 10 -35.28 49.82 -43.37
N PHE A 11 -35.55 48.58 -43.77
CA PHE A 11 -34.81 47.87 -44.82
C PHE A 11 -35.36 48.10 -46.23
N VAL A 12 -36.65 48.43 -46.37
CA VAL A 12 -37.28 48.79 -47.66
C VAL A 12 -36.59 49.99 -48.34
N GLY A 13 -35.80 50.80 -47.61
CA GLY A 13 -35.01 51.90 -48.17
C GLY A 13 -33.60 51.55 -48.69
N ARG A 14 -33.13 50.29 -48.56
CA ARG A 14 -31.79 49.85 -48.98
C ARG A 14 -31.85 48.44 -49.62
N GLU A 15 -32.14 48.40 -50.93
CA GLU A 15 -32.07 47.21 -51.82
C GLU A 15 -33.12 46.09 -51.65
N ASN A 16 -33.46 45.45 -52.79
CA ASN A 16 -34.59 44.53 -53.00
C ASN A 16 -34.50 43.23 -52.16
N LEU A 17 -35.17 43.19 -51.00
CA LEU A 17 -35.45 41.94 -50.28
C LEU A 17 -36.30 41.01 -51.15
N SER A 18 -36.00 39.72 -51.14
CA SER A 18 -36.81 38.73 -51.87
C SER A 18 -38.12 38.41 -51.13
N ALA A 19 -39.17 38.10 -51.88
CA ALA A 19 -40.45 37.70 -51.30
C ALA A 19 -40.34 36.48 -50.35
N PRO A 20 -39.52 35.44 -50.62
CA PRO A 20 -39.33 34.34 -49.67
C PRO A 20 -38.68 34.76 -48.35
N CYS A 21 -37.74 35.71 -48.39
CA CYS A 21 -37.10 36.25 -47.19
C CYS A 21 -38.11 36.98 -46.29
N ILE A 22 -39.02 37.76 -46.88
CA ILE A 22 -40.11 38.42 -46.16
C ILE A 22 -41.01 37.38 -45.48
N LEU A 23 -41.34 36.28 -46.17
CA LEU A 23 -42.12 35.18 -45.59
C LEU A 23 -41.41 34.48 -44.42
N VAL A 24 -40.08 34.35 -44.47
CA VAL A 24 -39.30 33.85 -43.32
C VAL A 24 -39.45 34.79 -42.11
N SER A 25 -39.47 36.11 -42.31
CA SER A 25 -39.62 37.05 -41.18
C SER A 25 -40.99 36.97 -40.50
N HIS A 26 -42.04 36.66 -41.25
CA HIS A 26 -43.40 36.57 -40.72
C HIS A 26 -43.66 35.35 -39.85
N VAL A 27 -42.80 34.31 -39.90
CA VAL A 27 -42.97 33.15 -39.01
C VAL A 27 -42.97 33.58 -37.55
N PHE A 28 -42.19 34.61 -37.18
CA PHE A 28 -42.10 35.08 -35.79
C PHE A 28 -43.39 35.77 -35.31
N ASP A 29 -44.24 36.26 -36.22
CA ASP A 29 -45.51 36.91 -35.89
C ASP A 29 -46.64 35.90 -35.59
N GLU A 30 -46.49 34.64 -36.01
CA GLU A 30 -47.50 33.60 -35.85
C GLU A 30 -47.66 33.15 -34.38
N ASP A 31 -48.79 32.52 -34.07
CA ASP A 31 -49.09 31.98 -32.74
C ASP A 31 -48.67 30.52 -32.53
N ASP A 32 -48.25 29.81 -33.57
CA ASP A 32 -47.87 28.39 -33.52
C ASP A 32 -46.75 28.10 -32.51
N GLU A 33 -46.76 26.91 -31.91
CA GLU A 33 -45.74 26.46 -30.96
C GLU A 33 -45.27 25.03 -31.28
N ALA A 34 -44.14 24.62 -30.71
CA ALA A 34 -43.57 23.28 -30.82
C ALA A 34 -43.40 22.81 -32.28
N GLU A 35 -43.90 21.63 -32.62
CA GLU A 35 -43.74 21.01 -33.94
C GLU A 35 -44.41 21.85 -35.05
N LEU A 36 -45.58 22.44 -34.80
CA LEU A 36 -46.28 23.27 -35.81
C LEU A 36 -45.47 24.50 -36.20
N PHE A 37 -44.85 25.16 -35.22
CA PHE A 37 -43.97 26.29 -35.48
C PHE A 37 -42.72 25.84 -36.26
N PHE A 38 -42.17 24.68 -35.91
CA PHE A 38 -41.02 24.13 -36.61
C PHE A 38 -41.33 23.80 -38.07
N ASP A 39 -42.45 23.14 -38.36
CA ASP A 39 -42.87 22.79 -39.71
C ASP A 39 -43.06 24.04 -40.58
N LEU A 40 -43.63 25.10 -40.01
CA LEU A 40 -43.75 26.39 -40.68
C LEU A 40 -42.36 26.97 -41.02
N VAL A 41 -41.46 27.02 -40.04
CA VAL A 41 -40.09 27.52 -40.24
C VAL A 41 -39.36 26.70 -41.30
N LEU A 42 -39.43 25.38 -41.23
CA LEU A 42 -38.83 24.46 -42.19
C LEU A 42 -39.34 24.75 -43.60
N ALA A 43 -40.67 24.82 -43.79
CA ALA A 43 -41.29 25.08 -45.08
C ALA A 43 -40.88 26.45 -45.67
N ARG A 44 -40.73 27.49 -44.83
CA ARG A 44 -40.27 28.80 -45.29
C ARG A 44 -38.80 28.78 -45.72
N PHE A 45 -37.94 28.09 -44.99
CA PHE A 45 -36.53 27.95 -45.35
C PHE A 45 -36.33 27.09 -46.61
N GLU A 46 -37.09 26.01 -46.78
CA GLU A 46 -37.05 25.19 -48.00
C GLU A 46 -37.50 25.97 -49.25
N ASN A 47 -38.53 26.81 -49.13
CA ASN A 47 -38.95 27.70 -50.22
C ASN A 47 -37.85 28.73 -50.55
N PHE A 48 -37.23 29.33 -49.53
CA PHE A 48 -36.10 30.24 -49.71
C PHE A 48 -34.94 29.54 -50.45
N ASP A 49 -34.59 28.32 -50.08
CA ASP A 49 -33.55 27.52 -50.75
C ASP A 49 -33.86 27.24 -52.22
N GLN A 50 -35.08 26.77 -52.50
CA GLN A 50 -35.51 26.42 -53.86
C GLN A 50 -35.42 27.62 -54.80
N GLN A 51 -35.89 28.79 -54.36
CA GLN A 51 -35.86 30.00 -55.18
C GLN A 51 -34.44 30.54 -55.39
N ASN A 52 -33.57 30.44 -54.38
CA ASN A 52 -32.18 30.87 -54.51
C ASN A 52 -31.38 29.97 -55.47
N ASN A 53 -31.60 28.66 -55.42
CA ASN A 53 -30.96 27.70 -56.33
C ASN A 53 -31.43 27.86 -57.79
N ALA A 54 -32.70 28.20 -58.00
CA ALA A 54 -33.27 28.38 -59.34
C ALA A 54 -32.79 29.65 -60.05
N VAL A 55 -32.49 30.74 -59.31
CA VAL A 55 -32.35 32.08 -59.89
C VAL A 55 -30.95 32.71 -59.74
N ARG A 56 -30.00 32.09 -59.00
CA ARG A 56 -28.73 32.74 -58.57
C ARG A 56 -29.01 34.14 -58.02
N ASN A 57 -29.77 34.16 -56.94
CA ASN A 57 -30.37 35.38 -56.40
C ASN A 57 -29.33 36.43 -56.03
N LYS A 58 -29.43 37.62 -56.64
CA LYS A 58 -28.54 38.77 -56.35
C LYS A 58 -28.79 39.37 -54.97
N SER A 59 -29.98 39.19 -54.39
CA SER A 59 -30.35 39.67 -53.05
C SER A 59 -30.02 38.70 -51.92
N PHE A 60 -29.43 37.53 -52.21
CA PHE A 60 -29.19 36.50 -51.19
C PHE A 60 -28.45 37.06 -49.97
N SER A 61 -27.52 37.97 -50.21
CA SER A 61 -26.74 38.59 -49.17
C SER A 61 -27.59 39.47 -48.23
N SER A 62 -28.36 40.41 -48.80
CA SER A 62 -29.25 41.28 -48.01
C SER A 62 -30.38 40.49 -47.34
N ASP A 63 -30.83 39.40 -47.96
CA ASP A 63 -31.84 38.52 -47.38
C ASP A 63 -31.35 37.81 -46.13
N VAL A 64 -30.12 37.25 -46.15
CA VAL A 64 -29.54 36.60 -44.98
C VAL A 64 -29.32 37.58 -43.82
N ASP A 65 -28.83 38.79 -44.11
CA ASP A 65 -28.69 39.86 -43.09
C ASP A 65 -30.05 40.21 -42.47
N PHE A 66 -31.09 40.37 -43.29
CA PHE A 66 -32.45 40.62 -42.80
C PHE A 66 -32.97 39.48 -41.91
N ILE A 67 -32.78 38.21 -42.29
CA ILE A 67 -33.17 37.05 -41.48
C ILE A 67 -32.44 37.06 -40.13
N ILE A 68 -31.14 37.39 -40.10
CA ILE A 68 -30.38 37.54 -38.85
C ILE A 68 -31.00 38.63 -37.96
N GLN A 69 -31.26 39.83 -38.51
CA GLN A 69 -31.84 40.95 -37.78
C GLN A 69 -33.24 40.63 -37.21
N CYS A 70 -34.11 40.00 -38.01
CA CYS A 70 -35.43 39.56 -37.57
C CYS A 70 -35.34 38.53 -36.43
N THR A 71 -34.45 37.54 -36.56
CA THR A 71 -34.25 36.51 -35.54
C THR A 71 -33.72 37.14 -34.24
N MET A 72 -32.74 38.03 -34.32
CA MET A 72 -32.23 38.77 -33.16
C MET A 72 -33.30 39.63 -32.49
N ALA A 73 -34.15 40.30 -33.29
CA ALA A 73 -35.24 41.12 -32.78
C ALA A 73 -36.28 40.26 -32.04
N SER A 74 -36.60 39.07 -32.58
CA SER A 74 -37.50 38.12 -31.92
C SER A 74 -36.97 37.66 -30.56
N LEU A 75 -35.69 37.27 -30.51
CA LEU A 75 -35.02 36.87 -29.25
C LEU A 75 -34.96 38.00 -28.22
N SER A 76 -34.92 39.26 -28.66
CA SER A 76 -34.84 40.44 -27.78
C SER A 76 -36.21 41.00 -27.36
N SER A 77 -37.29 40.54 -27.99
CA SER A 77 -38.64 41.08 -27.78
C SER A 77 -39.25 40.52 -26.49
N THR A 78 -39.73 41.39 -25.60
CA THR A 78 -40.42 40.97 -24.36
C THR A 78 -41.72 40.21 -24.61
N GLU A 79 -42.40 40.46 -25.73
CA GLU A 79 -43.65 39.81 -26.13
C GLU A 79 -43.37 38.43 -26.73
N LEU A 80 -42.49 38.35 -27.73
CA LEU A 80 -42.21 37.12 -28.48
C LEU A 80 -41.33 36.14 -27.68
N CYS A 81 -40.48 36.65 -26.80
CA CYS A 81 -39.60 35.80 -25.99
C CYS A 81 -40.37 34.93 -24.98
N LYS A 82 -41.64 35.23 -24.67
CA LYS A 82 -42.50 34.34 -23.88
C LYS A 82 -42.73 32.99 -24.55
N LYS A 83 -42.78 32.97 -25.90
CA LYS A 83 -42.96 31.77 -26.71
C LYS A 83 -41.65 31.02 -26.97
N PHE A 84 -40.52 31.58 -26.56
CA PHE A 84 -39.19 31.01 -26.84
C PHE A 84 -39.09 29.57 -26.35
N LEU A 85 -39.58 29.27 -25.15
CA LEU A 85 -39.53 27.94 -24.52
C LEU A 85 -40.01 26.81 -25.45
N ASN A 86 -41.11 27.05 -26.18
CA ASN A 86 -41.75 26.08 -27.05
C ASN A 86 -41.30 26.19 -28.51
N ARG A 87 -40.28 27.01 -28.81
CA ARG A 87 -39.80 27.28 -30.19
C ARG A 87 -38.30 27.04 -30.35
N ILE A 88 -37.62 26.48 -29.36
CA ILE A 88 -36.16 26.39 -29.30
C ILE A 88 -35.57 25.60 -30.46
N ASP A 89 -36.17 24.48 -30.83
CA ASP A 89 -35.70 23.66 -31.95
C ASP A 89 -35.66 24.46 -33.25
N SER A 90 -36.68 25.31 -33.45
CA SER A 90 -36.77 26.20 -34.61
C SER A 90 -35.70 27.29 -34.57
N TYR A 91 -35.42 27.89 -33.41
CA TYR A 91 -34.32 28.85 -33.28
C TYR A 91 -32.95 28.22 -33.52
N LEU A 92 -32.72 27.00 -33.03
CA LEU A 92 -31.49 26.24 -33.29
C LEU A 92 -31.37 25.90 -34.78
N TYR A 93 -32.48 25.50 -35.43
CA TYR A 93 -32.53 25.27 -36.88
C TYR A 93 -32.25 26.54 -37.69
N ILE A 94 -32.91 27.66 -37.36
CA ILE A 94 -32.69 28.96 -38.03
C ILE A 94 -31.21 29.35 -37.94
N TYR A 95 -30.62 29.25 -36.74
CA TYR A 95 -29.21 29.56 -36.54
C TYR A 95 -28.30 28.64 -37.38
N ARG A 96 -28.59 27.34 -37.43
CA ARG A 96 -27.85 26.39 -38.26
C ARG A 96 -27.92 26.73 -39.75
N ARG A 97 -29.10 27.05 -40.25
CA ARG A 97 -29.30 27.46 -41.65
C ARG A 97 -28.54 28.74 -41.99
N ILE A 98 -28.53 29.71 -41.09
CA ILE A 98 -27.73 30.94 -41.25
C ILE A 98 -26.24 30.60 -41.35
N GLU A 99 -25.70 29.72 -40.50
CA GLU A 99 -24.30 29.28 -40.59
C GLU A 99 -23.98 28.63 -41.95
N GLU A 100 -24.88 27.79 -42.47
CA GLU A 100 -24.75 27.16 -43.79
C GLU A 100 -24.74 28.19 -44.92
N TYR A 101 -25.65 29.17 -44.89
CA TYR A 101 -25.69 30.25 -45.88
C TYR A 101 -24.42 31.08 -45.88
N ILE A 102 -23.85 31.37 -44.71
CA ILE A 102 -22.59 32.11 -44.61
C ILE A 102 -21.45 31.30 -45.22
N GLY A 103 -21.43 29.98 -45.02
CA GLY A 103 -20.47 29.09 -45.67
C GLY A 103 -20.51 29.20 -47.20
N ILE A 104 -21.72 29.28 -47.76
CA ILE A 104 -21.93 29.47 -49.21
C ILE A 104 -21.45 30.85 -49.67
N VAL A 105 -21.77 31.93 -48.92
CA VAL A 105 -21.38 33.30 -49.31
C VAL A 105 -19.87 33.53 -49.18
N LYS A 106 -19.19 32.91 -48.20
CA LYS A 106 -17.72 32.97 -48.06
C LYS A 106 -16.97 32.43 -49.27
N GLN A 107 -17.60 31.55 -50.05
CA GLN A 107 -17.03 31.00 -51.29
C GLN A 107 -17.32 31.88 -52.52
N SER A 108 -18.09 32.95 -52.36
CA SER A 108 -18.47 33.87 -53.44
C SER A 108 -17.62 35.15 -53.44
N ALA A 109 -17.46 35.78 -54.61
CA ALA A 109 -16.71 37.03 -54.77
C ALA A 109 -17.36 38.27 -54.12
N TYR A 110 -18.59 38.14 -53.60
CA TYR A 110 -19.41 39.23 -53.06
C TYR A 110 -19.51 39.20 -51.53
N TRP A 111 -18.42 38.85 -50.85
CA TRP A 111 -18.36 38.85 -49.39
C TRP A 111 -18.53 40.25 -48.79
N ILE A 112 -19.62 40.49 -48.05
CA ILE A 112 -19.82 41.72 -47.28
C ILE A 112 -19.07 41.59 -45.94
N ARG A 113 -18.12 42.52 -45.67
CA ARG A 113 -17.44 42.61 -44.36
C ARG A 113 -18.45 43.01 -43.28
N GLY A 114 -18.64 42.17 -42.26
CA GLY A 114 -19.42 42.52 -41.06
C GLY A 114 -20.19 41.36 -40.43
N TRP A 115 -20.65 40.40 -41.23
CA TRP A 115 -21.55 39.32 -40.78
C TRP A 115 -21.00 38.40 -39.70
N GLU A 116 -19.69 38.24 -39.63
CA GLU A 116 -19.07 37.43 -38.57
C GLU A 116 -19.42 37.99 -37.18
N ASN A 117 -19.56 39.31 -37.06
CA ASN A 117 -20.00 39.94 -35.83
C ASN A 117 -21.50 39.74 -35.59
N ASP A 118 -22.34 39.89 -36.62
CA ASP A 118 -23.81 39.75 -36.47
C ASP A 118 -24.21 38.32 -36.10
N VAL A 119 -23.53 37.34 -36.68
CA VAL A 119 -23.78 35.91 -36.44
C VAL A 119 -23.26 35.50 -35.09
N LYS A 120 -22.11 36.05 -34.68
CA LYS A 120 -21.61 35.90 -33.31
C LYS A 120 -22.58 36.51 -32.30
N GLN A 121 -23.13 37.69 -32.57
CA GLN A 121 -24.14 38.31 -31.71
C GLN A 121 -25.44 37.50 -31.66
N LEU A 122 -25.90 36.96 -32.80
CA LEU A 122 -27.05 36.07 -32.84
C LEU A 122 -26.83 34.83 -31.99
N LYS A 123 -25.67 34.18 -32.13
CA LYS A 123 -25.28 33.03 -31.31
C LYS A 123 -25.26 33.39 -29.82
N GLU A 124 -24.62 34.49 -29.46
CA GLU A 124 -24.54 34.96 -28.08
C GLU A 124 -25.94 35.20 -27.49
N LYS A 125 -26.84 35.85 -28.24
CA LYS A 125 -28.22 36.07 -27.83
C LYS A 125 -29.00 34.76 -27.67
N LEU A 126 -28.88 33.85 -28.63
CA LEU A 126 -29.54 32.55 -28.57
C LEU A 126 -29.10 31.77 -27.32
N LEU A 127 -27.79 31.70 -27.07
CA LEU A 127 -27.22 31.03 -25.90
C LEU A 127 -27.62 31.73 -24.59
N GLN A 128 -27.69 33.07 -24.56
CA GLN A 128 -28.19 33.82 -23.40
C GLN A 128 -29.66 33.51 -23.12
N SER A 129 -30.51 33.46 -24.15
CA SER A 129 -31.93 33.11 -24.00
C SER A 129 -32.10 31.68 -23.49
N LEU A 130 -31.34 30.71 -24.03
CA LEU A 130 -31.32 29.33 -23.54
C LEU A 130 -30.89 29.24 -22.07
N SER A 131 -29.78 29.89 -21.73
CA SER A 131 -29.22 29.86 -20.37
C SER A 131 -30.16 30.52 -19.37
N ARG A 132 -30.79 31.65 -19.73
CA ARG A 132 -31.75 32.33 -18.86
C ARG A 132 -32.93 31.42 -18.51
N VAL A 133 -33.54 30.80 -19.51
CA VAL A 133 -34.65 29.84 -19.31
C VAL A 133 -34.20 28.65 -18.46
N PHE A 134 -32.99 28.16 -18.70
CA PHE A 134 -32.41 27.06 -17.94
C PHE A 134 -32.22 27.42 -16.46
N ILE A 135 -31.63 28.57 -16.16
CA ILE A 135 -31.42 29.06 -14.80
C ILE A 135 -32.77 29.30 -14.10
N GLU A 136 -33.70 30.03 -14.73
CA GLU A 136 -35.02 30.36 -14.17
C GLU A 136 -35.84 29.11 -13.82
N SER A 137 -35.70 28.05 -14.62
CA SER A 137 -36.40 26.78 -14.41
C SER A 137 -35.61 25.76 -13.57
N LYS A 138 -34.45 26.13 -13.03
CA LYS A 138 -33.51 25.22 -12.34
C LYS A 138 -33.21 23.96 -13.17
N GLY A 139 -33.02 24.15 -14.47
CA GLY A 139 -32.64 23.13 -15.44
C GLY A 139 -33.79 22.31 -16.02
N LEU A 140 -35.02 22.42 -15.51
CA LEU A 140 -36.17 21.65 -16.02
C LEU A 140 -36.56 22.03 -17.45
N GLN A 141 -36.29 23.27 -17.84
CA GLN A 141 -36.45 23.80 -19.19
C GLN A 141 -35.10 24.35 -19.68
N PRO A 142 -34.92 24.60 -20.98
CA PRO A 142 -35.79 24.17 -22.07
C PRO A 142 -35.69 22.68 -22.38
N ASN A 143 -36.65 22.15 -23.13
CA ASN A 143 -36.63 20.79 -23.67
C ASN A 143 -36.83 20.83 -25.19
N LEU A 144 -36.29 19.85 -25.89
CA LEU A 144 -36.60 19.66 -27.31
C LEU A 144 -38.08 19.30 -27.47
N CYS A 145 -38.77 19.97 -28.39
CA CYS A 145 -40.15 19.68 -28.77
C CYS A 145 -40.21 18.64 -29.90
N LEU A 146 -39.23 18.65 -30.79
CA LEU A 146 -39.10 17.74 -31.92
C LEU A 146 -38.75 16.31 -31.50
N LYS A 147 -39.38 15.35 -32.19
CA LYS A 147 -39.05 13.92 -32.10
C LYS A 147 -38.56 13.32 -33.42
N ASP A 148 -38.44 14.13 -34.47
CA ASP A 148 -37.96 13.68 -35.78
C ASP A 148 -36.42 13.57 -35.79
N GLU A 149 -35.93 12.36 -36.04
CA GLU A 149 -34.50 12.05 -36.08
C GLU A 149 -33.77 12.84 -37.18
N GLN A 150 -34.33 12.94 -38.39
CA GLN A 150 -33.66 13.59 -39.51
C GLN A 150 -33.53 15.10 -39.28
N GLN A 151 -34.56 15.73 -38.73
CA GLN A 151 -34.54 17.15 -38.40
C GLN A 151 -33.57 17.44 -37.25
N LEU A 152 -33.56 16.61 -36.20
CA LEU A 152 -32.58 16.76 -35.11
C LEU A 152 -31.14 16.57 -35.59
N ARG A 153 -30.89 15.62 -36.52
CA ARG A 153 -29.59 15.46 -37.20
C ARG A 153 -29.19 16.72 -37.99
N LYS A 154 -30.14 17.39 -38.65
CA LYS A 154 -29.89 18.66 -39.36
C LYS A 154 -29.53 19.79 -38.41
N ILE A 155 -30.25 19.92 -37.28
CA ILE A 155 -29.97 20.96 -36.26
C ILE A 155 -28.58 20.76 -35.65
N ASN A 156 -28.19 19.50 -35.39
CA ASN A 156 -26.87 19.11 -34.90
C ASN A 156 -26.43 19.84 -33.62
N ILE A 157 -27.23 19.72 -32.56
CA ILE A 157 -27.00 20.41 -31.28
C ILE A 157 -25.65 20.03 -30.66
N VAL A 158 -25.24 18.77 -30.83
CA VAL A 158 -23.96 18.23 -30.33
C VAL A 158 -22.79 19.04 -30.87
N GLN A 159 -22.83 19.53 -32.12
CA GLN A 159 -21.75 20.35 -32.67
C GLN A 159 -21.57 21.66 -31.88
N TYR A 160 -22.65 22.27 -31.38
CA TYR A 160 -22.57 23.49 -30.56
C TYR A 160 -21.94 23.22 -29.20
N LEU A 161 -22.27 22.09 -28.58
CA LEU A 161 -21.62 21.65 -27.35
C LEU A 161 -20.13 21.39 -27.57
N MET A 162 -19.77 20.64 -28.61
CA MET A 162 -18.37 20.28 -28.90
C MET A 162 -17.51 21.47 -29.34
N ALA A 163 -18.13 22.56 -29.80
CA ALA A 163 -17.44 23.81 -30.08
C ALA A 163 -17.03 24.59 -28.81
N MET A 164 -17.59 24.27 -27.64
CA MET A 164 -17.17 24.86 -26.38
C MET A 164 -15.84 24.23 -25.94
N THR A 165 -14.74 24.99 -26.02
CA THR A 165 -13.42 24.50 -25.57
C THR A 165 -13.03 25.02 -24.18
N GLU A 166 -13.79 25.95 -23.62
CA GLU A 166 -13.51 26.59 -22.34
C GLU A 166 -14.78 26.75 -21.51
N ILE A 167 -14.68 26.41 -20.22
CA ILE A 167 -15.76 26.59 -19.24
C ILE A 167 -15.27 27.52 -18.14
N GLY A 168 -16.01 28.59 -17.88
CA GLY A 168 -15.80 29.56 -16.81
C GLY A 168 -17.12 29.92 -16.13
N ALA A 169 -17.06 30.75 -15.08
CA ALA A 169 -18.25 31.17 -14.34
C ALA A 169 -19.36 31.79 -15.22
N LYS A 170 -18.99 32.45 -16.32
CA LYS A 170 -19.97 33.06 -17.26
C LYS A 170 -20.54 32.09 -18.29
N THR A 171 -19.95 30.92 -18.47
CA THR A 171 -20.30 29.96 -19.55
C THR A 171 -20.80 28.63 -19.02
N ILE A 172 -20.77 28.42 -17.70
CA ILE A 172 -21.14 27.15 -17.08
C ILE A 172 -22.63 26.79 -17.30
N ASP A 173 -23.54 27.77 -17.18
CA ASP A 173 -24.96 27.54 -17.39
C ASP A 173 -25.26 27.24 -18.87
N THR A 174 -24.58 27.97 -19.76
CA THR A 174 -24.62 27.71 -21.21
C THR A 174 -24.14 26.30 -21.53
N PHE A 175 -23.09 25.84 -20.85
CA PHE A 175 -22.57 24.50 -21.00
C PHE A 175 -23.59 23.45 -20.54
N PHE A 176 -24.19 23.60 -19.36
CA PHE A 176 -25.19 22.66 -18.85
C PHE A 176 -26.46 22.60 -19.72
N VAL A 177 -26.98 23.73 -20.20
CA VAL A 177 -28.16 23.71 -21.10
C VAL A 177 -27.84 23.01 -22.42
N LEU A 178 -26.65 23.25 -23.00
CA LEU A 178 -26.24 22.58 -24.23
C LEU A 178 -26.02 21.08 -24.02
N ILE A 179 -25.48 20.66 -22.87
CA ILE A 179 -25.40 19.24 -22.51
C ILE A 179 -26.78 18.61 -22.46
N LYS A 180 -27.71 19.23 -21.73
CA LYS A 180 -29.07 18.72 -21.58
C LYS A 180 -29.73 18.50 -22.94
N LEU A 181 -29.71 19.52 -23.80
CA LEU A 181 -30.31 19.44 -25.13
C LEU A 181 -29.57 18.42 -26.02
N SER A 182 -28.25 18.31 -25.90
CA SER A 182 -27.46 17.31 -26.63
C SER A 182 -27.80 15.88 -26.21
N PHE A 183 -27.99 15.62 -24.91
CA PHE A 183 -28.46 14.31 -24.44
C PHE A 183 -29.86 14.00 -24.96
N GLN A 184 -30.80 14.94 -24.86
CA GLN A 184 -32.16 14.77 -25.39
C GLN A 184 -32.15 14.44 -26.88
N SER A 185 -31.33 15.16 -27.65
CA SER A 185 -31.15 14.90 -29.09
C SER A 185 -30.55 13.51 -29.35
N SER A 186 -29.52 13.13 -28.59
CA SER A 186 -28.84 11.84 -28.72
C SER A 186 -29.76 10.63 -28.47
N ILE A 187 -30.74 10.75 -27.55
CA ILE A 187 -31.74 9.68 -27.31
C ILE A 187 -32.53 9.35 -28.58
N VAL A 188 -32.88 10.38 -29.34
CA VAL A 188 -33.69 10.25 -30.56
C VAL A 188 -32.82 9.76 -31.72
N ILE A 189 -31.62 10.34 -31.87
CA ILE A 189 -30.73 10.11 -33.01
C ILE A 189 -29.97 8.78 -32.93
N ASP A 190 -29.32 8.48 -31.79
CA ASP A 190 -28.38 7.37 -31.66
C ASP A 190 -28.83 6.42 -30.55
N LYS A 191 -29.76 5.53 -30.87
CA LYS A 191 -30.33 4.56 -29.91
C LYS A 191 -29.28 3.61 -29.30
N HIS A 192 -28.13 3.43 -29.96
CA HIS A 192 -27.11 2.44 -29.57
C HIS A 192 -25.76 3.03 -29.11
N ASP A 193 -25.44 4.29 -29.45
CA ASP A 193 -24.17 4.94 -29.06
C ASP A 193 -24.46 6.31 -28.45
N ARG A 194 -25.00 6.27 -27.23
CA ARG A 194 -25.42 7.49 -26.54
C ARG A 194 -24.22 8.34 -26.17
N LEU A 195 -24.37 9.65 -26.28
CA LEU A 195 -23.40 10.62 -25.80
C LEU A 195 -23.02 10.32 -24.34
N GLN A 196 -21.75 10.49 -23.98
CA GLN A 196 -21.24 10.20 -22.63
C GLN A 196 -20.57 11.42 -22.01
N TRP A 197 -20.75 11.61 -20.70
CA TRP A 197 -20.11 12.70 -19.94
C TRP A 197 -18.60 12.73 -20.12
N LYS A 198 -17.94 11.57 -20.06
CA LYS A 198 -16.50 11.46 -20.29
C LYS A 198 -16.06 12.09 -21.62
N ILE A 199 -16.80 11.85 -22.70
CA ILE A 199 -16.48 12.38 -24.04
C ILE A 199 -16.65 13.91 -24.05
N ILE A 200 -17.77 14.40 -23.50
CA ILE A 200 -18.06 15.83 -23.40
C ILE A 200 -16.95 16.55 -22.63
N ILE A 201 -16.62 16.07 -21.42
CA ILE A 201 -15.62 16.67 -20.53
C ILE A 201 -14.21 16.59 -21.16
N SER A 202 -13.90 15.49 -21.86
CA SER A 202 -12.62 15.32 -22.54
C SER A 202 -12.36 16.39 -23.61
N ASN A 203 -13.41 16.87 -24.28
CA ASN A 203 -13.32 17.88 -25.35
C ASN A 203 -13.07 19.31 -24.81
N ILE A 204 -13.34 19.55 -23.54
CA ILE A 204 -13.03 20.83 -22.90
C ILE A 204 -11.52 20.93 -22.68
N LYS A 205 -10.92 21.99 -23.21
CA LYS A 205 -9.48 22.26 -23.07
C LYS A 205 -9.14 22.98 -21.78
N TYR A 206 -9.98 23.94 -21.38
CA TYR A 206 -9.71 24.82 -20.24
C TYR A 206 -10.91 24.88 -19.30
N PHE A 207 -10.69 24.46 -18.05
CA PHE A 207 -11.61 24.71 -16.94
C PHE A 207 -11.08 25.89 -16.13
N LYS A 208 -11.81 27.00 -16.13
CA LYS A 208 -11.54 28.21 -15.34
C LYS A 208 -12.42 28.32 -14.09
N ILE A 209 -12.98 27.19 -13.67
CA ILE A 209 -13.78 27.01 -12.47
C ILE A 209 -13.20 25.85 -11.68
N SER A 210 -13.46 25.81 -10.38
CA SER A 210 -13.06 24.67 -9.56
C SER A 210 -13.93 23.45 -9.81
N ILE A 211 -13.43 22.26 -9.48
CA ILE A 211 -14.26 21.04 -9.52
C ILE A 211 -15.44 21.13 -8.55
N GLN A 212 -15.27 21.75 -7.38
CA GLN A 212 -16.38 21.97 -6.44
C GLN A 212 -17.47 22.86 -7.06
N GLU A 213 -17.07 23.92 -7.77
CA GLU A 213 -18.01 24.82 -8.44
C GLU A 213 -18.77 24.10 -9.56
N PHE A 214 -18.10 23.26 -10.35
CA PHE A 214 -18.76 22.44 -11.37
C PHE A 214 -19.81 21.51 -10.75
N ILE A 215 -19.43 20.76 -9.71
CA ILE A 215 -20.33 19.81 -9.04
C ILE A 215 -21.48 20.52 -8.34
N SER A 216 -21.24 21.67 -7.69
CA SER A 216 -22.30 22.48 -7.07
C SER A 216 -23.37 22.91 -8.09
N ASN A 217 -22.95 23.36 -9.27
CA ASN A 217 -23.88 23.70 -10.35
C ASN A 217 -24.58 22.45 -10.91
N TYR A 218 -23.87 21.33 -11.08
CA TYR A 218 -24.49 20.07 -11.48
C TYR A 218 -25.61 19.64 -10.50
N ILE A 219 -25.35 19.71 -9.18
CA ILE A 219 -26.33 19.39 -8.14
C ILE A 219 -27.52 20.35 -8.19
N THR A 220 -27.27 21.64 -8.42
CA THR A 220 -28.33 22.65 -8.60
C THR A 220 -29.29 22.26 -9.73
N TYR A 221 -28.78 21.59 -10.77
CA TYR A 221 -29.51 21.16 -11.95
C TYR A 221 -29.73 19.64 -12.02
N GLU A 222 -29.58 18.91 -10.93
CA GLU A 222 -29.52 17.43 -10.93
C GLU A 222 -30.76 16.79 -11.58
N LEU A 223 -31.94 17.36 -11.33
CA LEU A 223 -33.20 16.87 -11.90
C LEU A 223 -33.21 16.89 -13.44
N ALA A 224 -32.49 17.83 -14.06
CA ALA A 224 -32.35 17.91 -15.51
C ALA A 224 -31.53 16.75 -16.10
N PHE A 225 -30.69 16.12 -15.29
CA PHE A 225 -29.76 15.07 -15.69
C PHE A 225 -30.12 13.70 -15.10
N ARG A 226 -31.32 13.52 -14.52
CA ARG A 226 -31.71 12.23 -13.89
C ARG A 226 -31.59 11.02 -14.83
N GLU A 227 -31.92 11.19 -16.11
CA GLU A 227 -31.79 10.12 -17.11
C GLU A 227 -30.37 9.94 -17.66
N PHE A 228 -29.49 10.93 -17.42
CA PHE A 228 -28.11 11.00 -17.92
C PHE A 228 -27.21 11.52 -16.80
N SER A 229 -27.22 10.86 -15.65
CA SER A 229 -26.47 11.31 -14.48
C SER A 229 -24.98 11.37 -14.79
N LEU A 230 -24.27 12.33 -14.18
CA LEU A 230 -22.81 12.38 -14.24
C LEU A 230 -22.25 11.05 -13.71
N ASP A 231 -21.80 10.22 -14.64
CA ASP A 231 -21.32 8.88 -14.34
C ASP A 231 -19.90 8.89 -13.79
N LEU A 232 -19.49 7.78 -13.17
CA LEU A 232 -18.16 7.65 -12.60
C LEU A 232 -17.03 7.93 -13.62
N PRO A 233 -17.07 7.42 -14.87
CA PRO A 233 -16.10 7.79 -15.90
C PRO A 233 -16.06 9.29 -16.20
N GLY A 234 -17.22 9.97 -16.27
CA GLY A 234 -17.31 11.42 -16.44
C GLY A 234 -16.71 12.18 -15.27
N PHE A 235 -17.01 11.77 -14.04
CA PHE A 235 -16.47 12.38 -12.83
C PHE A 235 -14.94 12.23 -12.73
N ILE A 236 -14.41 11.06 -13.04
CA ILE A 236 -12.95 10.83 -13.09
C ILE A 236 -12.28 11.70 -14.15
N GLU A 237 -12.90 11.85 -15.32
CA GLU A 237 -12.40 12.73 -16.38
C GLU A 237 -12.43 14.20 -15.96
N LEU A 238 -13.45 14.62 -15.20
CA LEU A 238 -13.52 15.95 -14.61
C LEU A 238 -12.36 16.21 -13.65
N ILE A 239 -12.06 15.25 -12.76
CA ILE A 239 -10.90 15.32 -11.86
C ILE A 239 -9.60 15.42 -12.66
N ARG A 240 -9.45 14.61 -13.71
CA ARG A 240 -8.27 14.63 -14.57
C ARG A 240 -8.05 16.00 -15.21
N LYS A 241 -9.11 16.66 -15.65
CA LYS A 241 -9.06 17.99 -16.28
C LYS A 241 -8.83 19.13 -15.29
N ASN A 242 -9.36 18.98 -14.08
CA ASN A 242 -9.26 19.97 -13.00
C ASN A 242 -8.19 19.57 -11.97
N HIS A 243 -7.19 18.80 -12.39
CA HIS A 243 -6.28 18.16 -11.46
C HIS A 243 -5.58 19.21 -10.57
N PRO A 244 -5.57 19.03 -9.25
CA PRO A 244 -5.20 20.09 -8.32
C PRO A 244 -3.75 20.54 -8.52
N SER A 245 -3.52 21.85 -8.36
CA SER A 245 -2.18 22.41 -8.27
C SER A 245 -1.52 21.93 -6.97
N LYS A 246 -0.18 21.78 -6.98
CA LYS A 246 0.61 21.32 -5.83
C LYS A 246 0.46 22.19 -4.56
N HIS A 247 -0.23 23.32 -4.65
CA HIS A 247 -0.29 24.36 -3.62
C HIS A 247 -1.61 24.42 -2.85
N SER A 248 -2.48 23.42 -2.96
CA SER A 248 -3.71 23.37 -2.16
C SER A 248 -3.42 22.99 -0.70
N GLU A 249 -3.94 23.79 0.24
CA GLU A 249 -3.86 23.51 1.69
C GLU A 249 -4.70 22.28 2.08
N GLU A 250 -5.83 22.04 1.42
CA GLU A 250 -6.70 20.88 1.65
C GLU A 250 -6.26 19.70 0.77
N SER A 251 -6.32 18.48 1.32
CA SER A 251 -6.02 17.28 0.53
C SER A 251 -7.06 17.08 -0.59
N PRO A 252 -6.61 16.91 -1.84
CA PRO A 252 -7.53 16.74 -2.96
C PRO A 252 -8.38 15.47 -2.83
N PHE A 253 -7.87 14.44 -2.15
CA PHE A 253 -8.61 13.20 -1.94
C PHE A 253 -9.79 13.36 -0.97
N LEU A 254 -9.69 14.26 0.01
CA LEU A 254 -10.83 14.61 0.88
C LEU A 254 -11.92 15.32 0.07
N ILE A 255 -11.52 16.24 -0.81
CA ILE A 255 -12.44 16.92 -1.73
C ILE A 255 -13.12 15.89 -2.64
N PHE A 256 -12.36 15.01 -3.29
CA PHE A 256 -12.91 14.00 -4.19
C PHE A 256 -13.86 13.04 -3.47
N LEU A 257 -13.52 12.63 -2.24
CA LEU A 257 -14.39 11.79 -1.42
C LEU A 257 -15.72 12.49 -1.11
N ARG A 258 -15.69 13.75 -0.69
CA ARG A 258 -16.90 14.54 -0.44
C ARG A 258 -17.76 14.64 -1.70
N LEU A 259 -17.16 15.05 -2.82
CA LEU A 259 -17.88 15.19 -4.09
C LEU A 259 -18.43 13.85 -4.61
N SER A 260 -17.71 12.75 -4.41
CA SER A 260 -18.20 11.42 -4.79
C SER A 260 -19.46 11.03 -4.00
N LYS A 261 -19.51 11.38 -2.70
CA LYS A 261 -20.70 11.17 -1.86
C LYS A 261 -21.86 12.05 -2.30
N ASP A 262 -21.60 13.32 -2.62
CA ASP A 262 -22.61 14.24 -3.13
C ASP A 262 -23.24 13.72 -4.45
N LEU A 263 -22.46 12.98 -5.25
CA LEU A 263 -22.91 12.32 -6.48
C LEU A 263 -23.48 10.91 -6.28
N ASN A 264 -23.62 10.43 -5.04
CA ASN A 264 -24.02 9.05 -4.71
C ASN A 264 -23.14 7.95 -5.35
N ILE A 265 -21.86 8.26 -5.61
CA ILE A 265 -20.87 7.31 -6.13
C ILE A 265 -20.28 6.53 -4.94
N LYS A 266 -20.22 5.20 -5.05
CA LYS A 266 -19.58 4.37 -4.02
C LYS A 266 -18.07 4.60 -3.97
N THR A 267 -17.54 4.77 -2.76
CA THR A 267 -16.13 5.02 -2.49
C THR A 267 -15.20 3.96 -3.11
N GLU A 268 -15.53 2.67 -2.97
CA GLU A 268 -14.71 1.58 -3.51
C GLU A 268 -14.63 1.61 -5.03
N GLU A 269 -15.79 1.75 -5.70
CA GLU A 269 -15.87 1.83 -7.16
C GLU A 269 -15.09 3.05 -7.70
N PHE A 270 -15.18 4.19 -6.99
CA PHE A 270 -14.42 5.39 -7.33
C PHE A 270 -12.91 5.15 -7.29
N PHE A 271 -12.37 4.65 -6.17
CA PHE A 271 -10.93 4.42 -6.03
C PHE A 271 -10.43 3.29 -6.93
N ASP A 272 -11.25 2.27 -7.21
CA ASP A 272 -10.87 1.22 -8.16
C ASP A 272 -10.58 1.75 -9.56
N GLN A 273 -11.38 2.73 -10.04
CA GLN A 273 -11.16 3.35 -11.35
C GLN A 273 -10.14 4.50 -11.31
N TYR A 274 -10.05 5.22 -10.19
CA TYR A 274 -9.15 6.37 -10.05
C TYR A 274 -7.66 5.98 -9.97
N ARG A 275 -7.33 4.72 -9.64
CA ARG A 275 -5.95 4.24 -9.42
C ARG A 275 -4.94 4.62 -10.51
N THR A 276 -5.37 4.64 -11.79
CA THR A 276 -4.49 4.95 -12.92
C THR A 276 -4.09 6.43 -12.94
N LEU A 277 -5.02 7.32 -12.55
CA LEU A 277 -4.71 8.74 -12.38
C LEU A 277 -3.81 8.98 -11.18
N PHE A 278 -4.07 8.27 -10.07
CA PHE A 278 -3.20 8.32 -8.90
C PHE A 278 -1.76 7.90 -9.23
N GLU A 279 -1.55 6.78 -9.90
CA GLU A 279 -0.22 6.31 -10.30
C GLU A 279 0.52 7.35 -11.14
N ARG A 280 -0.17 7.96 -12.11
CA ARG A 280 0.40 9.06 -12.91
C ARG A 280 0.75 10.26 -12.04
N GLY A 281 -0.16 10.66 -11.14
CA GLY A 281 0.04 11.80 -10.25
C GLY A 281 1.20 11.60 -9.27
N ILE A 282 1.47 10.37 -8.83
CA ILE A 282 2.66 10.04 -8.04
C ILE A 282 3.93 10.22 -8.88
N LYS A 283 3.98 9.66 -10.09
CA LYS A 283 5.13 9.79 -11.01
C LYS A 283 5.43 11.25 -11.38
N GLU A 284 4.39 12.05 -11.58
CA GLU A 284 4.47 13.48 -11.92
C GLU A 284 4.60 14.39 -10.67
N LYS A 285 4.65 13.78 -9.47
CA LYS A 285 4.78 14.45 -8.16
C LYS A 285 3.70 15.51 -7.93
N PHE A 286 2.46 15.25 -8.34
CA PHE A 286 1.34 16.17 -8.17
C PHE A 286 0.84 16.27 -6.74
N TYR A 287 1.00 15.21 -5.96
CA TYR A 287 0.55 15.16 -4.58
C TYR A 287 1.73 15.42 -3.63
N CYS A 288 1.50 16.18 -2.57
CA CYS A 288 2.48 16.25 -1.49
C CYS A 288 2.32 15.03 -0.56
N PHE A 289 3.31 14.83 0.31
CA PHE A 289 3.35 13.70 1.24
C PHE A 289 2.09 13.59 2.12
N SER A 290 1.62 14.70 2.68
CA SER A 290 0.41 14.71 3.52
C SER A 290 -0.85 14.33 2.74
N HIS A 291 -0.98 14.76 1.48
CA HIS A 291 -2.11 14.36 0.63
C HIS A 291 -2.19 12.84 0.48
N ILE A 292 -1.06 12.18 0.26
CA ILE A 292 -0.99 10.71 0.12
C ILE A 292 -1.31 10.02 1.46
N GLY A 293 -0.82 10.57 2.58
CA GLY A 293 -1.14 10.06 3.91
C GLY A 293 -2.63 10.16 4.24
N ASP A 294 -3.28 11.25 3.86
CA ASP A 294 -4.74 11.42 4.01
C ASP A 294 -5.50 10.39 3.17
N LEU A 295 -5.05 10.15 1.93
CA LEU A 295 -5.65 9.11 1.07
C LEU A 295 -5.58 7.72 1.72
N PHE A 296 -4.42 7.33 2.24
CA PHE A 296 -4.26 6.05 2.93
C PHE A 296 -5.12 5.93 4.18
N THR A 297 -5.35 7.04 4.89
CA THR A 297 -6.28 7.07 6.02
C THR A 297 -7.73 6.88 5.56
N ILE A 298 -8.13 7.50 4.45
CA ILE A 298 -9.46 7.35 3.86
C ILE A 298 -9.71 5.90 3.42
N ILE A 299 -8.77 5.29 2.69
CA ILE A 299 -8.95 3.95 2.12
C ILE A 299 -8.55 2.82 3.07
N GLY A 300 -8.03 3.15 4.27
CA GLY A 300 -7.49 2.19 5.25
C GLY A 300 -8.48 1.14 5.77
N ARG A 301 -9.77 1.27 5.46
CA ARG A 301 -10.82 0.28 5.80
C ARG A 301 -11.16 -0.68 4.65
N HIS A 302 -10.56 -0.49 3.48
CA HIS A 302 -10.86 -1.24 2.26
C HIS A 302 -9.63 -2.06 1.82
N ASP A 303 -9.56 -3.35 2.17
CA ASP A 303 -8.36 -4.21 2.03
C ASP A 303 -7.73 -4.13 0.62
N ARG A 304 -8.53 -4.44 -0.41
CA ARG A 304 -8.07 -4.43 -1.81
C ARG A 304 -7.64 -3.04 -2.28
N VAL A 305 -8.41 -2.01 -1.95
CA VAL A 305 -8.13 -0.64 -2.40
C VAL A 305 -6.85 -0.14 -1.73
N PHE A 306 -6.69 -0.34 -0.43
CA PHE A 306 -5.49 0.04 0.30
C PHE A 306 -4.25 -0.65 -0.27
N ASP A 307 -4.28 -1.97 -0.50
CA ASP A 307 -3.14 -2.70 -1.09
C ASP A 307 -2.69 -2.11 -2.42
N VAL A 308 -3.63 -1.89 -3.34
CA VAL A 308 -3.33 -1.37 -4.69
C VAL A 308 -2.65 -0.01 -4.60
N TYR A 309 -3.20 0.92 -3.82
CA TYR A 309 -2.67 2.27 -3.70
C TYR A 309 -1.34 2.31 -2.94
N PHE A 310 -1.23 1.54 -1.85
CA PHE A 310 0.00 1.46 -1.07
C PHE A 310 1.12 0.79 -1.86
N THR A 311 0.80 -0.22 -2.69
CA THR A 311 1.75 -0.84 -3.63
C THR A 311 2.25 0.16 -4.67
N ILE A 312 1.35 0.93 -5.30
CA ILE A 312 1.71 1.98 -6.26
C ILE A 312 2.70 2.97 -5.63
N TYR A 313 2.40 3.44 -4.41
CA TYR A 313 3.26 4.35 -3.68
C TYR A 313 4.61 3.72 -3.34
N ALA A 314 4.63 2.55 -2.70
CA ALA A 314 5.85 1.87 -2.26
C ALA A 314 6.80 1.55 -3.42
N ASN A 315 6.28 1.30 -4.62
CA ASN A 315 7.07 1.07 -5.82
C ASN A 315 7.60 2.37 -6.46
N SER A 316 7.04 3.52 -6.10
CA SER A 316 7.37 4.82 -6.69
C SER A 316 8.26 5.69 -5.81
N VAL A 317 8.45 5.33 -4.55
CA VAL A 317 9.27 6.08 -3.59
C VAL A 317 10.50 5.28 -3.14
N ASP A 318 11.47 5.96 -2.54
CA ASP A 318 12.61 5.30 -1.91
C ASP A 318 12.22 4.68 -0.54
N LEU A 319 13.18 4.04 0.12
CA LEU A 319 12.91 3.40 1.40
C LEU A 319 12.71 4.43 2.54
N ASP A 320 13.39 5.58 2.49
CA ASP A 320 13.29 6.64 3.50
C ASP A 320 11.87 7.23 3.53
N ASP A 321 11.31 7.54 2.35
CA ASP A 321 9.95 8.04 2.19
C ASP A 321 8.91 7.01 2.64
N LEU A 322 9.14 5.72 2.34
CA LEU A 322 8.23 4.64 2.73
C LEU A 322 8.18 4.46 4.25
N TRP A 323 9.33 4.52 4.93
CA TRP A 323 9.41 4.52 6.39
C TRP A 323 8.78 5.77 7.01
N THR A 324 8.96 6.92 6.37
CA THR A 324 8.32 8.17 6.80
C THR A 324 6.81 8.06 6.71
N MET A 325 6.27 7.47 5.64
CA MET A 325 4.84 7.19 5.48
C MET A 325 4.33 6.21 6.53
N PHE A 326 5.08 5.16 6.86
CA PHE A 326 4.73 4.25 7.95
C PHE A 326 4.56 4.98 9.29
N MET A 327 5.52 5.84 9.66
CA MET A 327 5.44 6.61 10.90
C MET A 327 4.29 7.63 10.86
N TYR A 328 4.06 8.25 9.71
CA TYR A 328 2.92 9.15 9.51
C TYR A 328 1.59 8.41 9.73
N LEU A 329 1.38 7.26 9.08
CA LEU A 329 0.14 6.48 9.25
C LEU A 329 -0.03 5.98 10.68
N SER A 330 1.07 5.58 11.33
CA SER A 330 1.04 5.12 12.72
C SER A 330 0.64 6.21 13.72
N THR A 331 0.92 7.48 13.40
CA THR A 331 0.61 8.62 14.27
C THR A 331 -0.73 9.29 13.93
N LYS A 332 -1.17 9.24 12.67
CA LYS A 332 -2.35 9.96 12.17
C LYS A 332 -3.56 9.07 11.92
N SER A 333 -3.36 7.77 11.65
CA SER A 333 -4.42 6.85 11.24
C SER A 333 -4.78 5.86 12.34
N GLU A 334 -5.97 5.29 12.23
CA GLU A 334 -6.39 4.13 13.02
C GLU A 334 -5.62 2.90 12.50
N LEU A 335 -4.56 2.49 13.20
CA LEU A 335 -3.82 1.27 12.86
C LEU A 335 -4.74 0.05 13.04
N ASN A 336 -5.37 -0.37 11.95
CA ASN A 336 -6.23 -1.56 11.89
C ASN A 336 -5.51 -2.75 11.23
N ASP A 337 -6.18 -3.90 11.18
CA ASP A 337 -5.58 -5.14 10.67
C ASP A 337 -5.24 -5.08 9.17
N ILE A 338 -6.00 -4.30 8.38
CA ILE A 338 -5.73 -4.09 6.95
C ILE A 338 -4.44 -3.30 6.76
N ILE A 339 -4.32 -2.15 7.43
CA ILE A 339 -3.14 -1.29 7.36
C ILE A 339 -1.92 -2.06 7.86
N GLN A 340 -2.04 -2.76 9.00
CA GLN A 340 -0.98 -3.58 9.57
C GLN A 340 -0.48 -4.64 8.58
N LYS A 341 -1.38 -5.44 8.01
CA LYS A 341 -1.05 -6.51 7.05
C LYS A 341 -0.20 -5.99 5.88
N HIS A 342 -0.64 -4.89 5.26
CA HIS A 342 0.01 -4.34 4.07
C HIS A 342 1.30 -3.59 4.38
N LEU A 343 1.36 -2.87 5.51
CA LEU A 343 2.61 -2.26 5.98
C LEU A 343 3.67 -3.33 6.22
N ILE A 344 3.34 -4.39 6.98
CA ILE A 344 4.26 -5.51 7.24
C ILE A 344 4.73 -6.09 5.91
N SER A 345 3.82 -6.40 4.99
CA SER A 345 4.17 -7.01 3.71
C SER A 345 5.18 -6.17 2.90
N LYS A 346 4.90 -4.88 2.66
CA LYS A 346 5.76 -4.05 1.80
C LYS A 346 7.05 -3.62 2.49
N LEU A 347 6.99 -3.23 3.75
CA LEU A 347 8.16 -2.76 4.49
C LEU A 347 9.14 -3.90 4.76
N SER A 348 8.67 -5.11 5.08
CA SER A 348 9.58 -6.24 5.34
C SER A 348 10.37 -6.60 4.08
N ILE A 349 9.71 -6.68 2.92
CA ILE A 349 10.37 -6.98 1.63
C ILE A 349 11.40 -5.91 1.28
N ARG A 350 11.02 -4.63 1.41
CA ARG A 350 11.87 -3.50 1.01
C ARG A 350 13.01 -3.25 1.98
N THR A 351 12.81 -3.55 3.26
CA THR A 351 13.79 -3.30 4.33
C THR A 351 14.78 -4.45 4.46
N ALA A 352 14.44 -5.69 4.08
CA ALA A 352 15.33 -6.85 4.23
C ALA A 352 16.77 -6.60 3.71
N GLY A 353 16.90 -5.92 2.56
CA GLY A 353 18.19 -5.56 1.95
C GLY A 353 18.75 -4.17 2.30
N ALA A 354 18.20 -3.48 3.30
CA ALA A 354 18.61 -2.12 3.64
C ALA A 354 20.04 -2.07 4.21
N PRO A 355 20.80 -0.97 4.00
CA PRO A 355 22.05 -0.74 4.71
C PRO A 355 21.83 -0.59 6.22
N ILE A 356 22.82 -1.02 7.02
CA ILE A 356 22.80 -0.97 8.50
C ILE A 356 22.50 0.45 9.00
N ASP A 357 23.24 1.44 8.53
CA ASP A 357 23.08 2.83 8.97
C ASP A 357 21.69 3.38 8.69
N SER A 358 21.10 3.03 7.54
CA SER A 358 19.73 3.41 7.20
C SER A 358 18.75 2.76 8.16
N PHE A 359 18.90 1.46 8.42
CA PHE A 359 18.04 0.74 9.34
C PHE A 359 18.11 1.30 10.76
N LEU A 360 19.31 1.57 11.29
CA LEU A 360 19.49 2.20 12.61
C LEU A 360 18.85 3.60 12.69
N ARG A 361 18.86 4.38 11.61
CA ARG A 361 18.10 5.64 11.56
C ARG A 361 16.60 5.40 11.64
N TYR A 362 16.07 4.41 10.93
CA TYR A 362 14.65 4.07 10.97
C TYR A 362 14.21 3.58 12.35
N THR A 363 15.00 2.74 13.01
CA THR A 363 14.69 2.24 14.35
C THR A 363 14.67 3.37 15.36
N LYS A 364 15.67 4.27 15.33
CA LYS A 364 15.68 5.48 16.16
C LYS A 364 14.43 6.34 15.94
N PHE A 365 14.07 6.57 14.68
CA PHE A 365 12.87 7.34 14.35
C PHE A 365 11.59 6.63 14.81
N ALA A 366 11.52 5.31 14.71
CA ALA A 366 10.40 4.49 15.22
C ALA A 366 10.25 4.62 16.73
N THR A 367 11.34 4.54 17.49
CA THR A 367 11.36 4.70 18.94
C THR A 367 10.90 6.10 19.36
N GLU A 368 11.39 7.15 18.69
CA GLU A 368 10.93 8.53 18.93
C GLU A 368 9.43 8.68 18.61
N CYS A 369 8.94 8.07 17.52
CA CYS A 369 7.54 8.12 17.12
C CYS A 369 6.59 7.42 18.10
N MET A 370 7.06 6.41 18.82
CA MET A 370 6.23 5.65 19.78
C MET A 370 5.54 6.57 20.80
N THR A 371 6.22 7.64 21.23
CA THR A 371 5.68 8.65 22.17
C THR A 371 4.52 9.47 21.59
N LYS A 372 4.38 9.52 20.26
CA LYS A 372 3.36 10.28 19.53
C LYS A 372 2.16 9.42 19.12
N ILE A 373 2.29 8.10 19.17
CA ILE A 373 1.24 7.15 18.83
C ILE A 373 0.29 7.02 20.02
N LYS A 374 -1.03 6.95 19.75
CA LYS A 374 -2.01 6.69 20.80
C LYS A 374 -1.74 5.33 21.47
N HIS A 375 -1.84 5.28 22.78
CA HIS A 375 -1.51 4.07 23.58
C HIS A 375 -2.27 2.82 23.12
N GLU A 376 -3.52 2.96 22.68
CA GLU A 376 -4.34 1.85 22.15
C GLU A 376 -3.75 1.17 20.90
N TYR A 377 -2.92 1.88 20.13
CA TYR A 377 -2.31 1.36 18.90
C TYR A 377 -0.85 0.89 19.08
N HIS A 378 -0.26 1.06 20.27
CA HIS A 378 1.11 0.64 20.57
C HIS A 378 1.36 -0.84 20.26
N PRO A 379 0.50 -1.81 20.67
CA PRO A 379 0.75 -3.22 20.38
C PRO A 379 0.78 -3.53 18.88
N ARG A 380 -0.07 -2.87 18.08
CA ARG A 380 -0.09 -3.05 16.62
C ARG A 380 1.13 -2.45 15.96
N PHE A 381 1.53 -1.24 16.39
CA PHE A 381 2.77 -0.62 15.92
C PHE A 381 3.99 -1.48 16.21
N LEU A 382 4.12 -1.95 17.46
CA LEU A 382 5.19 -2.86 17.88
C LEU A 382 5.21 -4.11 17.01
N ARG A 383 4.04 -4.75 16.81
CA ARG A 383 3.96 -5.94 15.95
C ARG A 383 4.37 -5.67 14.50
N ILE A 384 4.02 -4.51 13.93
CA ILE A 384 4.49 -4.13 12.58
C ILE A 384 6.02 -4.01 12.58
N PHE A 385 6.57 -3.28 13.54
CA PHE A 385 8.02 -3.08 13.67
C PHE A 385 8.76 -4.41 13.88
N GLU A 386 8.30 -5.25 14.80
CA GLU A 386 8.86 -6.58 15.09
C GLU A 386 8.97 -7.43 13.82
N ASN A 387 7.92 -7.49 13.00
CA ASN A 387 7.94 -8.28 11.76
C ASN A 387 8.95 -7.74 10.75
N ILE A 388 9.04 -6.41 10.61
CA ILE A 388 10.00 -5.78 9.70
C ILE A 388 11.43 -6.01 10.20
N PHE A 389 11.64 -5.89 11.51
CA PHE A 389 12.92 -6.11 12.17
C PHE A 389 13.38 -7.56 12.06
N GLU A 390 12.49 -8.52 12.31
CA GLU A 390 12.75 -9.95 12.12
C GLU A 390 13.11 -10.27 10.67
N GLY A 391 12.37 -9.73 9.70
CA GLY A 391 12.70 -9.89 8.28
C GLY A 391 14.07 -9.34 7.90
N PHE A 392 14.45 -8.17 8.45
CA PHE A 392 15.78 -7.59 8.27
C PHE A 392 16.88 -8.45 8.89
N ILE A 393 16.76 -8.79 10.17
CA ILE A 393 17.76 -9.59 10.89
C ILE A 393 17.90 -10.98 10.26
N GLY A 394 16.79 -11.63 9.91
CA GLY A 394 16.78 -12.93 9.24
C GLY A 394 17.54 -12.90 7.92
N HIS A 395 17.35 -11.87 7.09
CA HIS A 395 18.09 -11.71 5.84
C HIS A 395 19.59 -11.45 6.06
N GLN A 396 19.91 -10.58 7.02
CA GLN A 396 21.28 -10.11 7.23
C GLN A 396 22.19 -11.10 7.98
N LEU A 397 21.63 -11.87 8.93
CA LEU A 397 22.41 -12.76 9.79
C LEU A 397 22.39 -14.23 9.35
N THR A 398 21.43 -14.64 8.53
CA THR A 398 21.36 -16.05 8.06
C THR A 398 22.25 -16.30 6.84
N ASP A 399 22.50 -15.29 6.00
CA ASP A 399 23.40 -15.42 4.86
C ASP A 399 24.86 -15.19 5.32
N GLU A 400 25.68 -16.24 5.22
CA GLU A 400 27.10 -16.23 5.61
C GLU A 400 27.90 -15.11 4.93
N ARG A 401 27.48 -14.62 3.75
CA ARG A 401 28.16 -13.50 3.06
C ARG A 401 27.98 -12.15 3.77
N TYR A 402 26.93 -12.02 4.58
CA TYR A 402 26.55 -10.78 5.25
C TYR A 402 26.79 -10.86 6.77
N SER A 403 26.70 -12.04 7.38
CA SER A 403 26.87 -12.22 8.83
C SER A 403 28.22 -11.70 9.36
N TYR A 404 29.31 -11.82 8.60
CA TYR A 404 30.64 -11.35 9.01
C TYR A 404 30.83 -9.82 8.91
N ARG A 405 29.85 -9.08 8.36
CA ARG A 405 29.92 -7.61 8.21
C ARG A 405 29.51 -6.87 9.48
N PHE A 406 28.89 -7.55 10.45
CA PHE A 406 28.41 -6.94 11.67
C PHE A 406 29.49 -6.93 12.75
N SER A 407 29.80 -5.75 13.29
CA SER A 407 30.58 -5.65 14.51
C SER A 407 29.76 -6.12 15.71
N GLN A 408 30.44 -6.50 16.79
CA GLN A 408 29.78 -6.79 18.06
C GLN A 408 28.97 -5.60 18.59
N SER A 409 29.41 -4.36 18.34
CA SER A 409 28.66 -3.16 18.73
C SER A 409 27.30 -3.09 18.04
N ASN A 410 27.25 -3.37 16.74
CA ASN A 410 26.02 -3.35 15.96
C ASN A 410 25.03 -4.42 16.45
N LEU A 411 25.52 -5.63 16.72
CA LEU A 411 24.70 -6.72 17.24
C LEU A 411 24.15 -6.41 18.65
N LYS A 412 24.96 -5.80 19.53
CA LYS A 412 24.50 -5.34 20.85
C LYS A 412 23.41 -4.26 20.73
N GLU A 413 23.56 -3.33 19.79
CA GLU A 413 22.54 -2.31 19.52
C GLU A 413 21.25 -2.91 18.97
N PHE A 414 21.32 -3.86 18.03
CA PHE A 414 20.15 -4.57 17.53
C PHE A 414 19.45 -5.38 18.61
N LEU A 415 20.19 -6.05 19.49
CA LEU A 415 19.59 -6.77 20.61
C LEU A 415 18.81 -5.82 21.52
N LYS A 416 19.40 -4.66 21.84
CA LYS A 416 18.74 -3.61 22.61
C LYS A 416 17.46 -3.14 21.92
N ILE A 417 17.52 -2.83 20.63
CA ILE A 417 16.34 -2.39 19.85
C ILE A 417 15.25 -3.47 19.85
N SER A 418 15.61 -4.74 19.62
CA SER A 418 14.64 -5.84 19.59
C SER A 418 13.95 -6.02 20.94
N LEU A 419 14.67 -5.82 22.05
CA LEU A 419 14.09 -5.89 23.39
C LEU A 419 13.23 -4.68 23.74
N GLU A 420 13.61 -3.47 23.31
CA GLU A 420 12.85 -2.24 23.56
C GLU A 420 11.60 -2.13 22.70
N MET A 421 11.69 -2.54 21.43
CA MET A 421 10.65 -2.40 20.40
C MET A 421 9.92 -3.73 20.15
N SER A 422 9.56 -4.40 21.24
CA SER A 422 8.89 -5.70 21.24
C SER A 422 7.62 -5.68 22.10
N THR A 423 6.69 -6.58 21.81
CA THR A 423 5.50 -6.84 22.62
C THR A 423 5.75 -7.78 23.80
N SER A 424 6.75 -8.66 23.71
CA SER A 424 7.10 -9.64 24.76
C SER A 424 8.28 -9.22 25.64
N HIS A 425 9.13 -8.32 25.15
CA HIS A 425 10.38 -7.85 25.79
C HIS A 425 11.29 -9.01 26.26
N ASP A 426 11.32 -10.12 25.53
CA ASP A 426 12.04 -11.34 25.92
C ASP A 426 13.07 -11.80 24.86
N LEU A 427 14.00 -12.65 25.30
CA LEU A 427 15.02 -13.21 24.40
C LEU A 427 14.50 -14.34 23.51
N GLN A 428 13.29 -14.86 23.76
CA GLN A 428 12.74 -15.99 23.01
C GLN A 428 12.24 -15.59 21.61
N GLN A 429 12.19 -14.29 21.30
CA GLN A 429 11.85 -13.81 19.97
C GLN A 429 12.85 -14.29 18.91
N PRO A 430 12.40 -14.67 17.70
CA PRO A 430 13.27 -15.17 16.63
C PRO A 430 14.46 -14.25 16.30
N SER A 431 14.23 -12.93 16.24
CA SER A 431 15.28 -11.93 16.01
C SER A 431 16.32 -11.92 17.14
N CYS A 432 15.88 -11.92 18.40
CA CYS A 432 16.74 -11.99 19.57
C CYS A 432 17.60 -13.26 19.55
N LEU A 433 17.00 -14.42 19.24
CA LEU A 433 17.70 -15.71 19.15
C LEU A 433 18.81 -15.68 18.09
N LEU A 434 18.52 -15.14 16.90
CA LEU A 434 19.52 -14.99 15.83
C LEU A 434 20.68 -14.07 16.25
N ILE A 435 20.36 -12.93 16.89
CA ILE A 435 21.37 -11.99 17.36
C ILE A 435 22.25 -12.62 18.46
N VAL A 436 21.64 -13.32 19.42
CA VAL A 436 22.34 -14.05 20.49
C VAL A 436 23.25 -15.13 19.90
N ARG A 437 22.77 -15.88 18.90
CA ARG A 437 23.59 -16.86 18.16
C ARG A 437 24.84 -16.21 17.57
N CYS A 438 24.72 -15.07 16.90
CA CYS A 438 25.86 -14.35 16.33
C CYS A 438 26.80 -13.76 17.38
N LEU A 439 26.26 -13.20 18.47
CA LEU A 439 27.06 -12.57 19.54
C LEU A 439 27.91 -13.59 20.29
N ILE A 440 27.33 -14.74 20.61
CA ILE A 440 27.91 -15.71 21.55
C ILE A 440 28.47 -16.93 20.81
N PHE A 441 27.70 -17.52 19.91
CA PHE A 441 27.96 -18.86 19.37
C PHE A 441 28.61 -18.88 17.97
N GLN A 442 28.80 -17.74 17.31
CA GLN A 442 29.48 -17.70 16.01
C GLN A 442 31.01 -17.71 16.16
N ASN A 443 31.67 -18.73 15.62
CA ASN A 443 33.12 -18.90 15.73
C ASN A 443 33.91 -17.99 14.78
N SER A 444 35.10 -17.58 15.22
CA SER A 444 36.08 -16.93 14.34
C SER A 444 36.75 -17.99 13.47
N THR A 445 36.90 -17.73 12.17
CA THR A 445 37.63 -18.61 11.24
C THR A 445 39.10 -18.79 11.60
N ARG A 446 39.63 -17.97 12.52
CA ARG A 446 41.01 -18.07 13.03
C ARG A 446 41.18 -19.12 14.13
N GLN A 447 40.10 -19.58 14.77
CA GLN A 447 40.16 -20.60 15.83
C GLN A 447 40.05 -21.99 15.21
N LEU A 448 41.19 -22.68 15.12
CA LEU A 448 41.29 -23.96 14.40
C LEU A 448 40.94 -25.17 15.29
N ASN A 449 41.32 -25.15 16.57
CA ASN A 449 41.04 -26.24 17.50
C ASN A 449 39.78 -25.95 18.34
N THR A 450 39.16 -27.01 18.85
CA THR A 450 37.92 -26.91 19.64
C THR A 450 38.16 -26.11 20.92
N ALA A 451 39.30 -26.29 21.61
CA ALA A 451 39.64 -25.63 22.89
C ALA A 451 39.60 -24.11 22.81
N ASP A 452 40.21 -23.53 21.77
CA ASP A 452 40.22 -22.10 21.52
C ASP A 452 38.81 -21.58 21.17
N LYS A 453 37.99 -22.38 20.48
CA LYS A 453 36.58 -22.04 20.21
C LYS A 453 35.76 -22.00 21.49
N THR A 454 35.86 -23.01 22.36
CA THR A 454 35.13 -23.05 23.64
C THR A 454 35.59 -21.95 24.58
N LYS A 455 36.89 -21.67 24.64
CA LYS A 455 37.42 -20.51 25.38
C LYS A 455 36.79 -19.21 24.87
N GLY A 456 36.81 -18.99 23.55
CA GLY A 456 36.22 -17.79 22.94
C GLY A 456 34.70 -17.67 23.15
N LEU A 457 33.97 -18.80 23.18
CA LEU A 457 32.54 -18.85 23.51
C LEU A 457 32.27 -18.27 24.90
N PHE A 458 33.03 -18.72 25.91
CA PHE A 458 32.82 -18.26 27.28
C PHE A 458 33.35 -16.85 27.54
N GLU A 459 34.42 -16.43 26.85
CA GLU A 459 34.83 -15.02 26.85
C GLU A 459 33.69 -14.12 26.34
N LYS A 460 33.04 -14.49 25.22
CA LYS A 460 31.88 -13.76 24.69
C LYS A 460 30.67 -13.79 25.63
N LEU A 461 30.44 -14.91 26.33
CA LEU A 461 29.38 -15.03 27.31
C LEU A 461 29.63 -14.14 28.54
N ASN A 462 30.88 -14.03 28.99
CA ASN A 462 31.27 -13.13 30.07
C ASN A 462 31.10 -11.65 29.68
N ASP A 463 31.32 -11.32 28.39
CA ASP A 463 31.11 -9.98 27.83
C ASP A 463 29.64 -9.69 27.44
N PHE A 464 28.74 -10.67 27.64
CA PHE A 464 27.31 -10.54 27.42
C PHE A 464 26.61 -9.94 28.64
N ASP A 465 25.44 -9.35 28.45
CA ASP A 465 24.72 -8.66 29.52
C ASP A 465 24.26 -9.63 30.63
N GLN A 466 24.84 -9.48 31.83
CA GLN A 466 24.54 -10.31 32.99
C GLN A 466 23.05 -10.27 33.37
N SER A 467 22.40 -9.11 33.24
CA SER A 467 20.99 -8.95 33.60
C SER A 467 20.07 -9.77 32.68
N LEU A 468 20.45 -9.91 31.41
CA LEU A 468 19.73 -10.76 30.45
C LEU A 468 19.93 -12.24 30.77
N CYS A 469 21.16 -12.63 31.14
CA CYS A 469 21.48 -13.98 31.60
C CYS A 469 20.69 -14.37 32.85
N GLU A 470 20.46 -13.45 33.79
CA GLU A 470 19.72 -13.67 35.04
C GLU A 470 18.19 -13.72 34.87
N LYS A 471 17.64 -13.06 33.83
CA LYS A 471 16.20 -13.07 33.54
C LYS A 471 15.73 -14.24 32.67
N ASN A 472 16.54 -14.70 31.72
CA ASN A 472 16.14 -15.73 30.74
C ASN A 472 16.70 -17.14 31.01
N ASN A 473 15.84 -18.16 30.98
CA ASN A 473 16.22 -19.56 31.11
C ASN A 473 17.07 -20.03 29.90
N PRO A 474 18.32 -20.48 30.09
CA PRO A 474 19.18 -20.90 28.97
C PRO A 474 18.59 -22.02 28.12
N ALA A 475 17.78 -22.92 28.71
CA ALA A 475 17.16 -24.02 27.99
C ALA A 475 16.09 -23.59 26.97
N ALA A 476 15.51 -22.39 27.14
CA ALA A 476 14.54 -21.83 26.20
C ALA A 476 15.20 -20.99 25.09
N ILE A 477 16.49 -20.69 25.20
CA ILE A 477 17.22 -19.78 24.31
C ILE A 477 18.24 -20.53 23.45
N ILE A 478 18.99 -21.45 24.04
CA ILE A 478 20.13 -22.10 23.40
C ILE A 478 19.67 -23.36 22.66
N GLN A 479 19.96 -23.42 21.37
CA GLN A 479 19.66 -24.59 20.52
C GLN A 479 20.89 -25.48 20.37
N ASP A 480 20.68 -26.80 20.39
CA ASP A 480 21.77 -27.79 20.26
C ASP A 480 22.57 -27.67 18.96
N GLU A 481 21.93 -27.21 17.89
CA GLU A 481 22.57 -26.98 16.58
C GLU A 481 23.69 -25.93 16.66
N TRP A 482 23.55 -24.94 17.55
CA TRP A 482 24.55 -23.87 17.71
C TRP A 482 25.81 -24.36 18.44
N LEU A 483 25.73 -25.53 19.09
CA LEU A 483 26.80 -26.14 19.86
C LEU A 483 27.64 -27.14 19.03
N GLN A 484 27.25 -27.43 17.78
CA GLN A 484 27.87 -28.49 16.96
C GLN A 484 29.37 -28.31 16.71
N ASP A 485 29.81 -27.06 16.51
CA ASP A 485 31.22 -26.73 16.25
C ASP A 485 32.11 -26.76 17.50
N TYR A 486 31.49 -26.89 18.67
CA TYR A 486 32.13 -26.93 19.98
C TYR A 486 32.12 -28.35 20.57
N LEU A 487 31.52 -29.32 19.86
CA LEU A 487 31.49 -30.70 20.32
C LEU A 487 32.91 -31.29 20.31
N LEU A 488 33.21 -31.99 21.39
CA LEU A 488 34.48 -32.66 21.60
C LEU A 488 34.48 -34.00 20.86
N LEU A 489 35.54 -34.30 20.11
CA LEU A 489 35.77 -35.66 19.63
C LEU A 489 36.21 -36.54 20.79
N ILE A 490 35.35 -37.48 21.20
CA ILE A 490 35.65 -38.39 22.29
C ILE A 490 36.27 -39.68 21.71
N PRO A 491 37.44 -40.15 22.20
CA PRO A 491 38.20 -39.67 23.37
C PRO A 491 39.33 -38.67 23.05
N GLU A 492 39.61 -38.36 21.79
CA GLU A 492 40.82 -37.65 21.34
C GLU A 492 40.95 -36.21 21.85
N ASP A 493 39.89 -35.41 21.72
CA ASP A 493 39.84 -34.03 22.23
C ASP A 493 39.64 -33.99 23.74
N PHE A 494 38.95 -35.01 24.28
CA PHE A 494 38.65 -35.13 25.70
C PHE A 494 39.94 -35.09 26.54
N LEU A 495 40.94 -35.90 26.22
CA LEU A 495 42.20 -35.89 26.99
C LEU A 495 43.01 -34.59 26.83
N ARG A 496 42.85 -33.87 25.71
CA ARG A 496 43.56 -32.60 25.45
C ARG A 496 42.90 -31.42 26.15
N TYR A 497 41.58 -31.36 26.15
CA TYR A 497 40.78 -30.35 26.84
C TYR A 497 40.96 -30.37 28.34
N PHE A 498 41.06 -31.59 28.87
CA PHE A 498 41.08 -31.83 30.30
C PHE A 498 42.51 -32.07 30.83
N ASN A 499 43.54 -31.63 30.09
CA ASN A 499 44.86 -31.40 30.66
C ASN A 499 44.74 -30.34 31.77
N GLU A 500 45.39 -30.57 32.91
CA GLU A 500 45.28 -29.78 34.15
C GLU A 500 45.30 -28.26 33.90
N ASN A 501 46.16 -27.77 33.00
CA ASN A 501 46.25 -26.34 32.68
C ASN A 501 45.04 -25.77 31.93
N VAL A 502 44.52 -26.50 30.94
CA VAL A 502 43.35 -26.06 30.14
C VAL A 502 42.08 -26.23 30.97
N TYR A 503 41.98 -27.33 31.71
CA TYR A 503 40.89 -27.60 32.64
C TYR A 503 40.79 -26.54 33.73
N ASN A 504 41.89 -26.25 34.43
CA ASN A 504 41.92 -25.22 35.47
C ASN A 504 41.60 -23.83 34.89
N TYR A 505 42.06 -23.53 33.68
CA TYR A 505 41.71 -22.27 33.01
C TYR A 505 40.21 -22.16 32.72
N LEU A 506 39.57 -23.24 32.26
CA LEU A 506 38.12 -23.29 32.00
C LEU A 506 37.30 -23.31 33.31
N CYS A 507 37.82 -23.90 34.38
CA CYS A 507 37.16 -23.89 35.69
C CYS A 507 37.26 -22.54 36.40
N ASN A 508 38.41 -21.86 36.31
CA ASN A 508 38.68 -20.66 37.09
C ASN A 508 38.11 -19.37 36.49
N ASN A 509 37.89 -19.31 35.17
CA ASN A 509 37.39 -18.09 34.49
C ASN A 509 35.89 -18.07 34.22
N HIS A 510 35.17 -19.14 34.58
CA HIS A 510 33.77 -19.34 34.21
C HIS A 510 32.91 -19.55 35.47
N LEU A 511 32.90 -18.54 36.33
CA LEU A 511 32.18 -18.53 37.61
C LEU A 511 30.66 -18.68 37.42
N ASN A 512 30.10 -19.75 37.97
CA ASN A 512 28.74 -19.92 38.54
C ASN A 512 27.54 -19.17 37.91
N ASN A 513 27.50 -18.97 36.59
CA ASN A 513 26.30 -18.53 35.89
C ASN A 513 25.56 -19.76 35.31
N ARG A 514 24.24 -19.79 35.50
CA ARG A 514 23.34 -20.84 34.98
C ARG A 514 23.51 -21.11 33.47
N TRP A 515 23.83 -20.09 32.67
CA TRP A 515 24.06 -20.24 31.22
C TRP A 515 25.33 -21.03 30.95
N THR A 516 26.42 -20.71 31.64
CA THR A 516 27.70 -21.42 31.55
C THR A 516 27.53 -22.90 31.89
N LEU A 517 26.85 -23.19 32.99
CA LEU A 517 26.57 -24.56 33.44
C LEU A 517 25.71 -25.32 32.43
N TYR A 518 24.68 -24.68 31.88
CA TYR A 518 23.82 -25.28 30.86
C TYR A 518 24.59 -25.60 29.58
N ILE A 519 25.40 -24.66 29.06
CA ILE A 519 26.21 -24.86 27.86
C ILE A 519 27.17 -26.02 28.06
N TRP A 520 27.92 -26.06 29.16
CA TRP A 520 28.82 -27.16 29.46
C TRP A 520 28.11 -28.51 29.51
N ARG A 521 26.97 -28.57 30.22
CA ARG A 521 26.14 -29.78 30.28
C ARG A 521 25.73 -30.26 28.88
N ARG A 522 25.24 -29.35 28.03
CA ARG A 522 24.82 -29.70 26.66
C ARG A 522 26.00 -30.10 25.77
N LEU A 523 27.14 -29.41 25.85
CA LEU A 523 28.33 -29.75 25.07
C LEU A 523 28.81 -31.17 25.37
N ILE A 524 28.93 -31.52 26.64
CA ILE A 524 29.32 -32.87 27.05
C ILE A 524 28.28 -33.89 26.57
N TYR A 525 27.00 -33.67 26.88
CA TYR A 525 25.91 -34.58 26.48
C TYR A 525 25.89 -34.85 24.96
N LEU A 526 25.92 -33.80 24.13
CA LEU A 526 25.91 -33.90 22.67
C LEU A 526 27.19 -34.55 22.11
N SER A 527 28.36 -34.26 22.69
CA SER A 527 29.64 -34.87 22.30
C SER A 527 29.62 -36.37 22.53
N ILE A 528 29.05 -36.81 23.65
CA ILE A 528 28.91 -38.23 23.97
C ILE A 528 27.88 -38.90 23.06
N LEU A 529 26.75 -38.26 22.77
CA LEU A 529 25.77 -38.79 21.81
C LEU A 529 26.37 -39.03 20.42
N LYS A 530 27.29 -38.17 19.98
CA LYS A 530 27.99 -38.26 18.69
C LYS A 530 29.11 -39.32 18.67
N SER A 531 29.54 -39.81 19.83
CA SER A 531 30.59 -40.83 19.93
C SER A 531 30.15 -42.16 19.31
N LYS A 532 31.04 -42.81 18.53
CA LYS A 532 30.77 -44.12 17.92
C LYS A 532 30.83 -45.22 18.97
N ALA A 533 29.92 -46.19 18.87
CA ALA A 533 29.84 -47.37 19.74
C ALA A 533 31.14 -48.20 19.77
N GLU A 534 31.94 -48.16 18.72
CA GLU A 534 33.17 -48.95 18.59
C GLU A 534 34.32 -48.48 19.51
N ASN A 535 34.30 -47.21 19.97
CA ASN A 535 35.35 -46.66 20.83
C ASN A 535 35.00 -46.67 22.32
N THR A 536 33.85 -47.24 22.71
CA THR A 536 33.30 -47.08 24.07
C THR A 536 34.22 -47.59 25.18
N ASN A 537 34.89 -48.74 25.02
CA ASN A 537 35.82 -49.26 26.03
C ASN A 537 37.06 -48.37 26.18
N GLU A 538 37.55 -47.81 25.08
CA GLU A 538 38.70 -46.91 25.08
C GLU A 538 38.36 -45.57 25.75
N ILE A 539 37.15 -45.05 25.50
CA ILE A 539 36.61 -43.86 26.16
C ILE A 539 36.52 -44.09 27.67
N LEU A 540 35.91 -45.20 28.09
CA LEU A 540 35.77 -45.58 29.49
C LEU A 540 37.13 -45.75 30.20
N LEU A 541 38.10 -46.41 29.55
CA LEU A 541 39.46 -46.59 30.09
C LEU A 541 40.20 -45.24 30.22
N LYS A 542 40.22 -44.42 29.16
CA LYS A 542 40.88 -43.12 29.15
C LYS A 542 40.28 -42.15 30.15
N MET A 543 38.96 -42.17 30.33
CA MET A 543 38.28 -41.35 31.34
C MET A 543 38.63 -41.78 32.76
N ASN A 544 38.68 -43.08 32.99
CA ASN A 544 39.06 -43.63 34.28
C ASN A 544 40.53 -43.30 34.63
N GLU A 545 41.42 -43.38 33.64
CA GLU A 545 42.81 -42.90 33.80
C GLU A 545 42.87 -41.40 34.07
N TRP A 546 42.10 -40.59 33.34
CA TRP A 546 42.04 -39.14 33.52
C TRP A 546 41.55 -38.74 34.93
N MET A 547 40.45 -39.31 35.42
CA MET A 547 39.92 -39.01 36.74
C MET A 547 40.92 -39.30 37.86
N HIS A 548 41.75 -40.33 37.66
CA HIS A 548 42.85 -40.63 38.56
C HIS A 548 44.02 -39.65 38.42
N ILE A 549 44.40 -39.27 37.19
CA ILE A 549 45.51 -38.33 36.93
C ILE A 549 45.24 -36.96 37.54
N VAL A 550 44.02 -36.45 37.42
CA VAL A 550 43.62 -35.13 37.97
C VAL A 550 43.29 -35.19 39.48
N LYS A 551 43.38 -36.38 40.11
CA LYS A 551 43.16 -36.61 41.55
C LYS A 551 41.79 -36.11 42.02
N HIS A 552 40.73 -36.62 41.42
CA HIS A 552 39.35 -36.42 41.89
C HIS A 552 38.93 -37.43 42.96
N ASP A 553 39.88 -37.93 43.76
CA ASP A 553 39.66 -38.87 44.85
C ASP A 553 38.87 -38.26 46.02
N ASN A 554 38.83 -36.93 46.11
CA ASN A 554 37.98 -36.18 47.02
C ASN A 554 36.88 -35.44 46.26
N TYR A 555 35.62 -35.78 46.54
CA TYR A 555 34.47 -35.04 46.03
C TYR A 555 34.48 -33.61 46.57
N ASN A 556 34.41 -32.63 45.66
CA ASN A 556 34.35 -31.20 45.98
C ASN A 556 33.07 -30.62 45.37
N ILE A 557 32.10 -30.26 46.21
CA ILE A 557 30.83 -29.66 45.80
C ILE A 557 31.01 -28.35 44.99
N ASN A 558 32.15 -27.68 45.14
CA ASN A 558 32.47 -26.45 44.42
C ASN A 558 33.03 -26.71 43.00
N ASP A 559 33.38 -27.95 42.66
CA ASP A 559 33.90 -28.34 41.34
C ASP A 559 32.75 -28.75 40.40
N THR A 560 31.92 -27.75 40.07
CA THR A 560 30.65 -27.94 39.34
C THR A 560 30.85 -28.52 37.94
N LEU A 561 31.99 -28.24 37.29
CA LEU A 561 32.29 -28.76 35.94
C LEU A 561 32.66 -30.25 35.98
N THR A 562 33.46 -30.69 36.96
CA THR A 562 33.71 -32.12 37.20
C THR A 562 32.39 -32.85 37.47
N ILE A 563 31.51 -32.27 38.28
CA ILE A 563 30.19 -32.83 38.61
C ILE A 563 29.34 -32.98 37.33
N ILE A 564 29.22 -31.93 36.52
CA ILE A 564 28.47 -31.98 35.25
C ILE A 564 29.05 -33.04 34.31
N LEU A 565 30.37 -33.09 34.19
CA LEU A 565 31.07 -34.03 33.33
C LEU A 565 30.79 -35.48 33.73
N ILE A 566 30.98 -35.81 35.01
CA ILE A 566 30.79 -37.16 35.56
C ILE A 566 29.32 -37.57 35.44
N ILE A 567 28.36 -36.68 35.74
CA ILE A 567 26.92 -36.98 35.64
C ILE A 567 26.51 -37.32 34.20
N ASN A 568 26.82 -36.47 33.22
CA ASN A 568 26.35 -36.70 31.83
C ASN A 568 27.04 -37.90 31.19
N LEU A 569 28.30 -38.16 31.55
CA LEU A 569 29.01 -39.36 31.11
C LEU A 569 28.42 -40.62 31.72
N PHE A 570 28.11 -40.59 33.01
CA PHE A 570 27.52 -41.72 33.73
C PHE A 570 26.12 -42.04 33.22
N GLU A 571 25.23 -41.06 33.05
CA GLU A 571 23.89 -41.26 32.48
C GLU A 571 23.93 -42.00 31.13
N LEU A 572 24.86 -41.64 30.24
CA LEU A 572 24.97 -42.28 28.93
C LEU A 572 25.63 -43.67 28.98
N VAL A 573 26.59 -43.85 29.87
CA VAL A 573 27.28 -45.12 30.15
C VAL A 573 26.32 -46.16 30.75
N ILE A 574 25.41 -45.73 31.61
CA ILE A 574 24.30 -46.54 32.15
C ILE A 574 23.34 -46.95 31.04
N VAL A 575 22.90 -45.99 30.22
CA VAL A 575 21.87 -46.25 29.20
C VAL A 575 22.36 -47.21 28.11
N LYS A 576 23.66 -47.23 27.79
CA LYS A 576 24.19 -48.05 26.68
C LYS A 576 25.01 -49.28 27.08
N TYR A 577 25.73 -49.32 28.22
CA TYR A 577 26.78 -50.33 28.44
C TYR A 577 27.03 -50.76 29.91
N ILE A 578 25.98 -50.97 30.72
CA ILE A 578 26.03 -51.34 32.15
C ILE A 578 27.12 -52.39 32.51
N LYS A 579 27.33 -53.42 31.67
CA LYS A 579 28.25 -54.53 31.97
C LYS A 579 29.74 -54.20 31.83
N SER A 580 30.14 -53.32 30.91
CA SER A 580 31.55 -53.03 30.60
C SER A 580 32.21 -52.07 31.60
N VAL A 581 31.40 -51.31 32.33
CA VAL A 581 31.82 -50.24 33.24
C VAL A 581 32.38 -50.81 34.53
N LEU A 582 31.77 -51.89 35.01
CA LEU A 582 32.13 -52.57 36.25
C LEU A 582 33.50 -53.27 36.18
N SER A 583 34.07 -53.43 34.98
CA SER A 583 35.41 -54.02 34.76
C SER A 583 36.54 -53.00 34.63
N LEU A 584 36.25 -51.70 34.76
CA LEU A 584 37.28 -50.65 34.68
C LEU A 584 38.12 -50.63 35.97
N PRO A 585 39.45 -50.46 35.89
CA PRO A 585 40.29 -50.28 37.08
C PRO A 585 39.83 -49.05 37.87
N LYS A 586 39.92 -48.98 39.21
CA LYS A 586 39.61 -47.76 40.00
C LYS A 586 38.15 -47.22 39.88
N ILE A 587 37.23 -48.03 39.38
CA ILE A 587 35.80 -47.70 39.26
C ILE A 587 35.15 -47.40 40.61
N ASP A 588 35.68 -47.96 41.71
CA ASP A 588 35.25 -47.73 43.08
C ASP A 588 35.36 -46.26 43.50
N ILE A 589 36.39 -45.55 43.05
CA ILE A 589 36.58 -44.12 43.32
C ILE A 589 35.48 -43.29 42.64
N ILE A 590 35.20 -43.60 41.37
CA ILE A 590 34.18 -42.93 40.55
C ILE A 590 32.78 -43.20 41.14
N MET A 591 32.52 -44.44 41.54
CA MET A 591 31.27 -44.85 42.17
C MET A 591 31.05 -44.14 43.51
N ASN A 592 32.09 -44.01 44.33
CA ASN A 592 32.03 -43.24 45.58
C ASN A 592 31.75 -41.77 45.30
N PHE A 593 32.38 -41.17 44.29
CA PHE A 593 32.11 -39.79 43.88
C PHE A 593 30.63 -39.58 43.53
N ILE A 594 30.03 -40.48 42.74
CA ILE A 594 28.62 -40.40 42.32
C ILE A 594 27.66 -40.61 43.49
N VAL A 595 27.97 -41.56 44.39
CA VAL A 595 27.17 -41.80 45.60
C VAL A 595 27.23 -40.58 46.53
N ASN A 596 28.37 -39.94 46.67
CA ASN A 596 28.51 -38.71 47.46
C ASN A 596 27.74 -37.54 46.82
N ALA A 597 27.85 -37.37 45.49
CA ALA A 597 27.07 -36.39 44.74
C ALA A 597 25.54 -36.59 44.89
N ARG A 598 25.09 -37.86 44.99
CA ARG A 598 23.69 -38.24 45.26
C ARG A 598 23.22 -37.78 46.64
N GLN A 599 24.03 -38.05 47.66
CA GLN A 599 23.66 -37.82 49.07
C GLN A 599 23.48 -36.33 49.38
N GLU A 600 24.18 -35.45 48.67
CA GLU A 600 24.07 -34.00 48.84
C GLU A 600 22.91 -33.35 48.06
N GLN A 601 22.04 -34.14 47.41
CA GLN A 601 20.84 -33.67 46.69
C GLN A 601 21.13 -32.54 45.67
N LEU A 602 22.23 -32.64 44.92
CA LEU A 602 22.49 -31.70 43.84
C LEU A 602 21.31 -31.67 42.86
N HIS A 603 20.69 -30.50 42.68
CA HIS A 603 19.57 -30.27 41.76
C HIS A 603 19.85 -30.62 40.28
N GLN A 604 21.08 -31.05 39.97
CA GLN A 604 21.57 -31.32 38.61
C GLN A 604 21.65 -32.81 38.28
N MET A 605 21.47 -33.73 39.24
CA MET A 605 21.56 -35.17 39.03
C MET A 605 20.18 -35.83 39.02
N ASP A 606 19.89 -36.66 38.00
CA ASP A 606 18.66 -37.47 37.96
C ASP A 606 18.80 -38.63 38.96
N THR A 607 18.39 -38.38 40.20
CA THR A 607 18.47 -39.35 41.30
C THR A 607 17.73 -40.65 40.97
N LYS A 608 16.70 -40.61 40.12
CA LYS A 608 15.96 -41.81 39.71
C LYS A 608 16.79 -42.69 38.78
N GLN A 609 17.48 -42.12 37.79
CA GLN A 609 18.37 -42.90 36.91
C GLN A 609 19.57 -43.48 37.66
N VAL A 610 20.12 -42.73 38.63
CA VAL A 610 21.18 -43.23 39.49
C VAL A 610 20.69 -44.38 40.37
N ASP A 611 19.48 -44.30 40.89
CA ASP A 611 18.86 -45.36 41.69
C ASP A 611 18.59 -46.62 40.86
N GLU A 612 18.06 -46.45 39.65
CA GLU A 612 17.87 -47.53 38.69
C GLU A 612 19.19 -48.18 38.28
N PHE A 613 20.26 -47.39 38.09
CA PHE A 613 21.60 -47.93 37.87
C PHE A 613 22.12 -48.71 39.06
N ILE A 614 22.07 -48.15 40.27
CA ILE A 614 22.54 -48.83 41.48
C ILE A 614 21.81 -50.17 41.63
N GLN A 615 20.49 -50.21 41.42
CA GLN A 615 19.69 -51.44 41.49
C GLN A 615 20.00 -52.43 40.36
N CYS A 616 20.17 -51.97 39.12
CA CYS A 616 20.51 -52.84 37.97
C CYS A 616 21.95 -53.37 38.06
N ALA A 617 22.87 -52.54 38.56
CA ALA A 617 24.27 -52.87 38.75
C ALA A 617 24.47 -53.76 39.99
N GLU A 618 23.62 -53.68 41.03
CA GLU A 618 23.74 -54.46 42.27
C GLU A 618 23.91 -55.96 42.00
N LYS A 619 23.08 -56.53 41.11
CA LYS A 619 23.18 -57.94 40.69
C LYS A 619 24.47 -58.25 39.91
N SER A 620 24.91 -57.33 39.06
CA SER A 620 26.12 -57.50 38.23
C SER A 620 27.40 -57.31 39.06
N ILE A 621 27.40 -56.37 40.01
CA ILE A 621 28.44 -56.12 41.01
C ILE A 621 28.55 -57.34 41.93
N GLN A 622 27.42 -57.87 42.44
CA GLN A 622 27.41 -59.11 43.20
C GLN A 622 28.01 -60.28 42.39
N GLN A 623 27.68 -60.41 41.11
CA GLN A 623 28.24 -61.45 40.24
C GLN A 623 29.75 -61.26 39.96
N ILE A 624 30.21 -60.03 39.74
CA ILE A 624 31.64 -59.72 39.53
C ILE A 624 32.44 -59.90 40.81
N LEU A 625 31.92 -59.49 41.97
CA LEU A 625 32.53 -59.75 43.28
C LEU A 625 32.55 -61.26 43.60
N LEU A 626 31.52 -62.01 43.23
CA LEU A 626 31.51 -63.48 43.32
C LEU A 626 32.52 -64.13 42.36
N LEU A 627 32.79 -63.53 41.20
CA LEU A 627 33.80 -64.00 40.24
C LEU A 627 35.22 -63.64 40.69
N GLN A 628 35.49 -62.40 41.12
CA GLN A 628 36.78 -62.00 41.69
C GLN A 628 37.08 -62.74 42.99
N GLY A 629 36.07 -63.00 43.83
CA GLY A 629 36.17 -63.88 44.99
C GLY A 629 36.52 -65.32 44.62
N LYS A 630 36.01 -65.84 43.49
CA LYS A 630 36.39 -67.16 42.96
C LYS A 630 37.82 -67.21 42.40
N PHE A 631 38.35 -66.11 41.88
CA PHE A 631 39.74 -66.04 41.41
C PHE A 631 40.75 -65.83 42.54
N TYR A 632 40.39 -65.13 43.63
CA TYR A 632 41.24 -64.99 44.82
C TYR A 632 41.27 -66.23 45.72
N LEU A 633 40.34 -67.18 45.55
CA LEU A 633 40.31 -68.45 46.29
C LEU A 633 41.13 -69.58 45.64
N ASN A 634 41.83 -69.31 44.53
CA ASN A 634 42.71 -70.27 43.84
C ASN A 634 44.11 -69.70 43.52
N LEU A 635 44.69 -68.91 44.43
CA LEU A 635 46.11 -68.58 44.44
C LEU A 635 46.77 -69.10 45.73
#